data_AF-D6XB17-F1
#
_entry.id   AF-D6XB17-F1
#
_cell.length_a   1.000
_cell.length_b   1.000
_cell.length_c   1.000
_cell.angle_alpha   90.00
_cell.angle_beta   90.00
_cell.angle_gamma   90.00
#
_symmetry.space_group_name_H-M   'P 1'
#
loop_
_entity.id
_entity.type
_entity.pdbx_description
1 polymer ?
#
loop_
_entity_poly.entity_id
_entity_poly.type
_entity_poly.pdbx_seq_one_letter_code
_entity_poly.pdbx_strand_id
1 'polypeptide(L)'
;MDLPPPPADTAVAHGADAYAAAPLLNCLLREVAVPLPDPGERRVYRLPSGRLLRVRGDRRPAEPEVRTAPGWRRVGHTELVKLAAEELTRHTGVSNHELPAEMIDSRDAVAALLMARARATVPDDPYQRSEQCLVTGHPHHPAPKARGGGPVATWLPYAPEAHARFPLVLLGVREDAVVEEGDTAALDTLGEAPPGYRLLPAHPWQLDLVHCAEAFEDGRLVRLGTTRFETWPTAAIRTVYAPSRDLFLKFSLDVRITNDIRRLWRHDLLTLRRTDEAVVNAFAASPGSAAWLSDRGYRTADFAFEELAVLVRDGLRDHVRSGATPLLAAALVEGFEGNPLDAAEDPAAWWEAYLGAVVPPALAAFADHGVVLEAPPSEHSGRRVGDSRSVHLLIQDAEGVILLPDVPRDVRLERLVYCLVVNPPVRGRRRPRRTPARLRSLAGPSAASCPATTSPRPPPSSPPPPCPARRTCCCGGRGRTGRTHGTCRCRTQSPAPDPKGTERRGPGSRRPFRGPAGGTPCPGKGGVHLRRSPAQRRLPRPVVA
;
A
#
# COMPACT_ATOMS: atom_id res chain seq x y z
N MET A 1 42.48 -13.36 -4.90
CA MET A 1 42.60 -12.18 -4.01
C MET A 1 41.21 -11.92 -3.48
N ASP A 2 40.92 -12.38 -2.28
CA ASP A 2 39.66 -12.07 -1.60
C ASP A 2 39.77 -10.64 -1.06
N LEU A 3 39.03 -9.73 -1.70
CA LEU A 3 38.85 -8.38 -1.19
C LEU A 3 38.18 -8.49 0.20
N PRO A 4 38.66 -7.75 1.21
CA PRO A 4 37.98 -7.71 2.50
C PRO A 4 36.52 -7.28 2.31
N PRO A 5 35.58 -7.81 3.11
CA PRO A 5 34.18 -7.44 3.00
C PRO A 5 34.05 -5.92 3.13
N PRO A 6 33.18 -5.29 2.31
CA PRO A 6 33.00 -3.85 2.36
C PRO A 6 32.55 -3.42 3.76
N PRO A 7 32.84 -2.16 4.17
CA PRO A 7 32.35 -1.63 5.43
C PRO A 7 30.83 -1.83 5.57
N ALA A 8 30.34 -2.04 6.79
CA ALA A 8 28.92 -2.35 7.05
C ALA A 8 27.97 -1.33 6.39
N ASP A 9 28.31 -0.04 6.41
CA ASP A 9 27.52 1.02 5.77
C ASP A 9 27.48 0.89 4.23
N THR A 10 28.59 0.45 3.62
CA THR A 10 28.67 0.19 2.19
C THR A 10 27.88 -1.07 1.79
N ALA A 11 27.88 -2.10 2.64
CA ALA A 11 27.07 -3.31 2.43
C ALA A 11 25.57 -3.02 2.52
N VAL A 12 25.14 -2.22 3.51
CA VAL A 12 23.76 -1.75 3.65
C VAL A 12 23.35 -0.92 2.43
N ALA A 13 24.20 0.01 1.98
CA ALA A 13 23.90 0.85 0.83
C ALA A 13 23.72 0.02 -0.46
N HIS A 14 24.60 -0.94 -0.72
CA HIS A 14 24.46 -1.85 -1.86
C HIS A 14 23.22 -2.74 -1.76
N GLY A 15 22.89 -3.23 -0.55
CA GLY A 15 21.67 -3.98 -0.30
C GLY A 15 20.42 -3.15 -0.59
N ALA A 16 20.37 -1.92 -0.09
CA ALA A 16 19.26 -1.00 -0.31
C ALA A 16 19.06 -0.69 -1.80
N ASP A 17 20.15 -0.45 -2.54
CA ASP A 17 20.09 -0.25 -4.00
C ASP A 17 19.51 -1.48 -4.72
N ALA A 18 19.92 -2.69 -4.34
CA ALA A 18 19.43 -3.93 -4.94
C ALA A 18 17.93 -4.15 -4.67
N TYR A 19 17.49 -3.93 -3.43
CA TYR A 19 16.09 -4.05 -3.03
C TYR A 19 15.19 -2.99 -3.68
N ALA A 20 15.69 -1.77 -3.87
CA ALA A 20 14.92 -0.68 -4.48
C ALA A 20 14.93 -0.72 -6.02
N ALA A 21 16.00 -1.20 -6.65
CA ALA A 21 16.10 -1.27 -8.11
C ALA A 21 15.16 -2.32 -8.72
N ALA A 22 15.01 -3.49 -8.10
CA ALA A 22 14.18 -4.57 -8.64
C ALA A 22 12.72 -4.17 -8.91
N PRO A 23 11.97 -3.57 -7.96
CA PRO A 23 10.59 -3.20 -8.18
C PRO A 23 10.44 -2.04 -9.19
N LEU A 24 11.37 -1.09 -9.20
CA LEU A 24 11.41 -0.01 -10.19
C LEU A 24 11.65 -0.54 -11.61
N LEU A 25 12.61 -1.44 -11.77
CA LEU A 25 12.86 -2.13 -13.05
C LEU A 25 11.64 -2.95 -13.46
N ASN A 26 11.02 -3.70 -12.56
CA ASN A 26 9.81 -4.45 -12.88
C ASN A 26 8.68 -3.55 -13.41
N CYS A 27 8.47 -2.36 -12.84
CA CYS A 27 7.53 -1.37 -13.39
C CYS A 27 7.92 -0.96 -14.81
N LEU A 28 9.16 -0.50 -15.02
CA LEU A 28 9.61 -0.05 -16.34
C LEU A 28 9.52 -1.14 -17.41
N LEU A 29 10.02 -2.34 -17.08
CA LEU A 29 10.09 -3.46 -18.01
C LEU A 29 8.71 -4.02 -18.37
N ARG A 30 7.75 -3.93 -17.43
CA ARG A 30 6.38 -4.41 -17.64
C ARG A 30 5.51 -3.39 -18.36
N GLU A 31 5.64 -2.11 -18.03
CA GLU A 31 4.66 -1.09 -18.42
C GLU A 31 5.06 -0.31 -19.67
N VAL A 32 6.36 -0.06 -19.89
CA VAL A 32 6.80 0.84 -20.96
C VAL A 32 7.88 0.29 -21.89
N ALA A 33 8.62 -0.74 -21.46
CA ALA A 33 9.72 -1.28 -22.24
C ALA A 33 9.27 -2.40 -23.19
N VAL A 34 9.87 -2.45 -24.37
CA VAL A 34 9.64 -3.50 -25.36
C VAL A 34 10.81 -4.49 -25.34
N PRO A 35 10.61 -5.79 -25.02
CA PRO A 35 11.68 -6.78 -25.04
C PRO A 35 12.17 -7.05 -26.47
N LEU A 36 13.49 -7.19 -26.65
CA LEU A 36 14.09 -7.54 -27.95
C LEU A 36 14.24 -9.07 -28.10
N PRO A 37 14.20 -9.60 -29.35
CA PRO A 37 14.04 -11.04 -29.64
C PRO A 37 15.25 -11.95 -29.36
N ASP A 38 16.26 -11.52 -28.60
CA ASP A 38 17.41 -12.36 -28.23
C ASP A 38 17.73 -12.24 -26.72
N PRO A 39 17.25 -13.20 -25.90
CA PRO A 39 17.53 -13.24 -24.48
C PRO A 39 18.88 -13.92 -24.26
N GLY A 40 19.97 -13.25 -24.64
CA GLY A 40 21.28 -13.58 -24.09
C GLY A 40 21.26 -13.56 -22.54
N GLU A 41 22.40 -13.77 -21.91
CA GLU A 41 22.50 -13.79 -20.42
C GLU A 41 21.86 -12.55 -19.76
N ARG A 42 21.89 -11.41 -20.45
CA ARG A 42 21.17 -10.18 -20.09
C ARG A 42 20.06 -9.93 -21.10
N ARG A 43 18.81 -9.85 -20.63
CA ARG A 43 17.66 -9.51 -21.48
C ARG A 43 17.73 -8.03 -21.84
N VAL A 44 17.52 -7.73 -23.12
CA VAL A 44 17.59 -6.36 -23.66
C VAL A 44 16.19 -5.85 -23.97
N TYR A 45 15.95 -4.60 -23.62
CA TYR A 45 14.69 -3.91 -23.79
C TYR A 45 14.91 -2.55 -24.47
N ARG A 46 13.97 -2.17 -25.32
CA ARG A 46 13.90 -0.83 -25.92
C ARG A 46 12.94 0.02 -25.10
N LEU A 47 13.41 1.17 -24.64
CA LEU A 47 12.63 2.16 -23.89
C LEU A 47 11.91 3.13 -24.86
N PRO A 48 10.87 3.87 -24.40
CA PRO A 48 10.15 4.87 -25.20
C PRO A 48 11.04 5.90 -25.90
N SER A 49 12.15 6.31 -25.28
CA SER A 49 13.14 7.21 -25.89
C SER A 49 13.97 6.60 -27.02
N GLY A 50 13.86 5.28 -27.25
CA GLY A 50 14.74 4.52 -28.14
C GLY A 50 16.02 4.02 -27.48
N ARG A 51 16.32 4.44 -26.24
CA ARG A 51 17.44 3.90 -25.44
C ARG A 51 17.28 2.39 -25.25
N LEU A 52 18.40 1.67 -25.20
CA LEU A 52 18.42 0.25 -24.87
C LEU A 52 18.85 0.07 -23.42
N LEU A 53 18.05 -0.71 -22.68
CA LEU A 53 18.30 -1.12 -21.30
C LEU A 53 18.48 -2.63 -21.28
N ARG A 54 19.49 -3.14 -20.59
CA ARG A 54 19.62 -4.58 -20.31
C ARG A 54 19.73 -4.85 -18.82
N VAL A 55 19.20 -5.99 -18.39
CA VAL A 55 19.16 -6.41 -16.98
C VAL A 55 19.52 -7.89 -16.86
N ARG A 56 19.99 -8.31 -15.67
CA ARG A 56 20.08 -9.73 -15.28
C ARG A 56 18.86 -10.14 -14.49
N GLY A 57 18.46 -11.41 -14.62
CA GLY A 57 17.32 -11.97 -13.88
C GLY A 57 15.97 -11.65 -14.52
N ASP A 58 14.91 -12.22 -13.93
CA ASP A 58 13.53 -12.08 -14.42
C ASP A 58 12.64 -11.49 -13.32
N ARG A 59 12.39 -12.22 -12.23
CA ARG A 59 11.54 -11.78 -11.11
C ARG A 59 12.12 -10.60 -10.30
N ARG A 60 13.43 -10.64 -10.10
CA ARG A 60 14.21 -9.59 -9.43
C ARG A 60 15.27 -9.10 -10.42
N PRO A 61 14.88 -8.30 -11.41
CA PRO A 61 15.83 -7.76 -12.37
C PRO A 61 16.86 -6.92 -11.62
N ALA A 62 18.13 -7.09 -11.98
CA ALA A 62 19.26 -6.48 -11.31
C ALA A 62 20.32 -6.04 -12.32
N GLU A 63 21.30 -5.29 -11.82
CA GLU A 63 22.45 -4.81 -12.59
C GLU A 63 22.06 -4.11 -13.91
N PRO A 64 21.20 -3.07 -13.86
CA PRO A 64 20.76 -2.40 -15.06
C PRO A 64 21.92 -1.72 -15.79
N GLU A 65 21.95 -1.87 -17.11
CA GLU A 65 22.91 -1.20 -17.98
C GLU A 65 22.20 -0.54 -19.16
N VAL A 66 22.59 0.68 -19.48
CA VAL A 66 22.08 1.42 -20.65
C VAL A 66 23.13 1.42 -21.76
N ARG A 67 22.69 1.25 -23.00
CA ARG A 67 23.54 1.35 -24.19
C ARG A 67 23.90 2.82 -24.45
N THR A 68 25.19 3.09 -24.51
CA THR A 68 25.80 4.38 -24.85
C THR A 68 26.74 4.20 -26.05
N ALA A 69 27.26 5.29 -26.63
CA ALA A 69 28.24 5.24 -27.71
C ALA A 69 29.46 4.34 -27.41
N PRO A 70 30.12 4.43 -26.23
CA PRO A 70 31.25 3.55 -25.89
C PRO A 70 30.86 2.11 -25.52
N GLY A 71 29.56 1.80 -25.40
CA GLY A 71 29.09 0.46 -25.05
C GLY A 71 28.03 0.45 -23.95
N TRP A 72 27.94 -0.67 -23.23
CA TRP A 72 27.00 -0.82 -22.11
C TRP A 72 27.59 -0.21 -20.84
N ARG A 73 26.82 0.64 -20.16
CA ARG A 73 27.23 1.28 -18.90
C ARG A 73 26.26 0.92 -17.79
N ARG A 74 26.79 0.50 -16.63
CA ARG A 74 26.00 0.22 -15.41
C ARG A 74 25.35 1.49 -14.89
N VAL A 75 24.12 1.33 -14.41
CA VAL A 75 23.27 2.42 -13.91
C VAL A 75 23.07 2.23 -12.41
N GLY A 76 23.43 3.23 -11.60
CA GLY A 76 23.14 3.25 -10.16
C GLY A 76 21.68 3.57 -9.87
N HIS A 77 21.23 3.42 -8.62
CA HIS A 77 19.81 3.64 -8.28
C HIS A 77 19.33 5.06 -8.64
N THR A 78 20.09 6.11 -8.30
CA THR A 78 19.73 7.50 -8.63
C THR A 78 19.62 7.74 -10.15
N GLU A 79 20.54 7.17 -10.92
CA GLU A 79 20.50 7.27 -12.39
C GLU A 79 19.30 6.49 -12.96
N LEU A 80 18.94 5.35 -12.34
CA LEU A 80 17.77 4.55 -12.71
C LEU A 80 16.47 5.30 -12.41
N VAL A 81 16.37 6.00 -11.26
CA VAL A 81 15.23 6.87 -10.93
C VAL A 81 15.06 7.96 -11.98
N LYS A 82 16.15 8.64 -12.35
CA LYS A 82 16.12 9.65 -13.41
C LYS A 82 15.67 9.06 -14.74
N LEU A 83 16.24 7.93 -15.15
CA LEU A 83 15.86 7.21 -16.36
C LEU A 83 14.36 6.87 -16.34
N ALA A 84 13.87 6.32 -15.23
CA ALA A 84 12.48 5.93 -15.08
C ALA A 84 11.52 7.11 -15.24
N ALA A 85 11.80 8.21 -14.55
CA ALA A 85 10.99 9.42 -14.62
C ALA A 85 10.95 9.99 -16.05
N GLU A 86 12.11 10.07 -16.73
CA GLU A 86 12.19 10.53 -18.12
C GLU A 86 11.39 9.66 -19.09
N GLU A 87 11.50 8.33 -18.98
CA GLU A 87 10.77 7.41 -19.84
C GLU A 87 9.25 7.44 -19.57
N LEU A 88 8.84 7.51 -18.30
CA LEU A 88 7.43 7.60 -17.93
C LEU A 88 6.80 8.91 -18.40
N THR A 89 7.48 10.05 -18.23
CA THR A 89 7.00 11.34 -18.74
C THR A 89 6.90 11.34 -20.26
N ARG A 90 7.88 10.74 -20.96
CA ARG A 90 7.82 10.60 -22.42
C ARG A 90 6.66 9.70 -22.87
N HIS A 91 6.42 8.60 -22.17
CA HIS A 91 5.38 7.63 -22.52
C HIS A 91 3.98 8.17 -22.24
N THR A 92 3.78 8.83 -21.10
CA THR A 92 2.46 9.29 -20.64
C THR A 92 2.13 10.72 -21.07
N GLY A 93 3.14 11.52 -21.42
CA GLY A 93 3.00 12.96 -21.62
C GLY A 93 2.79 13.77 -20.33
N VAL A 94 2.85 13.13 -19.16
CA VAL A 94 2.60 13.75 -17.86
C VAL A 94 3.86 13.74 -17.00
N SER A 95 4.21 14.90 -16.45
CA SER A 95 5.27 15.02 -15.45
C SER A 95 4.71 14.74 -14.07
N ASN A 96 5.38 13.88 -13.29
CA ASN A 96 5.14 13.70 -11.87
C ASN A 96 6.42 14.06 -11.11
N HIS A 97 6.46 15.25 -10.51
CA HIS A 97 7.64 15.76 -9.84
C HIS A 97 7.88 15.13 -8.46
N GLU A 98 6.87 14.52 -7.85
CA GLU A 98 6.96 13.87 -6.54
C GLU A 98 7.54 12.46 -6.66
N LEU A 99 7.22 11.75 -7.74
CA LEU A 99 7.58 10.34 -7.94
C LEU A 99 9.09 10.05 -7.81
N PRO A 100 10.02 10.84 -8.38
CA PRO A 100 11.45 10.61 -8.16
C PRO A 100 11.86 10.70 -6.69
N ALA A 101 11.28 11.65 -5.93
CA ALA A 101 11.54 11.76 -4.50
C ALA A 101 11.03 10.54 -3.76
N GLU A 102 9.83 10.04 -4.08
CA GLU A 102 9.28 8.81 -3.48
C GLU A 102 10.16 7.58 -3.76
N MET A 103 10.72 7.44 -4.96
CA MET A 103 11.62 6.34 -5.30
C MET A 103 12.90 6.39 -4.47
N ILE A 104 13.47 7.59 -4.27
CA ILE A 104 14.65 7.78 -3.43
C ILE A 104 14.31 7.53 -1.95
N ASP A 105 13.22 8.09 -1.45
CA ASP A 105 12.74 7.88 -0.09
C ASP A 105 12.49 6.39 0.19
N SER A 106 11.95 5.65 -0.79
CA SER A 106 11.76 4.21 -0.67
C SER A 106 13.09 3.47 -0.52
N ARG A 107 14.14 3.87 -1.22
CA ARG A 107 15.47 3.27 -1.10
C ARG A 107 16.10 3.59 0.25
N ASP A 108 15.95 4.81 0.73
CA ASP A 108 16.50 5.22 2.03
C ASP A 108 15.74 4.59 3.20
N ALA A 109 14.42 4.39 3.05
CA ALA A 109 13.64 3.58 3.98
C ALA A 109 14.17 2.14 4.04
N VAL A 110 14.48 1.52 2.90
CA VAL A 110 15.11 0.19 2.89
C VAL A 110 16.47 0.19 3.60
N ALA A 111 17.32 1.20 3.37
CA ALA A 111 18.60 1.30 4.06
C ALA A 111 18.42 1.34 5.58
N ALA A 112 17.50 2.18 6.08
CA ALA A 112 17.17 2.26 7.50
C ALA A 112 16.63 0.93 8.06
N LEU A 113 15.76 0.24 7.30
CA LEU A 113 15.22 -1.07 7.66
C LEU A 113 16.32 -2.13 7.76
N LEU A 114 17.25 -2.18 6.80
CA LEU A 114 18.37 -3.13 6.82
C LEU A 114 19.29 -2.88 8.02
N MET A 115 19.57 -1.61 8.35
CA MET A 115 20.37 -1.25 9.53
C MET A 115 19.70 -1.67 10.84
N ALA A 116 18.38 -1.45 10.97
CA ALA A 116 17.62 -1.84 12.15
C ALA A 116 17.56 -3.36 12.28
N ARG A 117 17.24 -4.05 11.18
CA ARG A 117 17.11 -5.50 11.13
C ARG A 117 18.40 -6.22 11.47
N ALA A 118 19.56 -5.70 11.05
CA ALA A 118 20.87 -6.26 11.39
C ALA A 118 21.17 -6.29 12.90
N ARG A 119 20.43 -5.52 13.71
CA ARG A 119 20.58 -5.44 15.16
C ARG A 119 19.43 -6.09 15.93
N ALA A 120 18.39 -6.54 15.22
CA ALA A 120 17.18 -7.09 15.81
C ALA A 120 17.26 -8.61 15.93
N THR A 121 16.60 -9.17 16.94
CA THR A 121 16.38 -10.61 17.05
C THR A 121 15.33 -11.03 16.03
N VAL A 122 15.66 -12.02 15.21
CA VAL A 122 14.72 -12.60 14.24
C VAL A 122 13.63 -13.38 15.00
N PRO A 123 12.34 -13.18 14.70
CA PRO A 123 11.27 -13.93 15.33
C PRO A 123 11.37 -15.44 15.07
N ASP A 124 11.12 -16.24 16.11
CA ASP A 124 11.08 -17.70 16.03
C ASP A 124 9.82 -18.22 15.33
N ASP A 125 8.68 -17.52 15.50
CA ASP A 125 7.42 -17.87 14.86
C ASP A 125 7.50 -17.68 13.33
N PRO A 126 7.33 -18.75 12.52
CA PRO A 126 7.38 -18.65 11.07
C PRO A 126 6.31 -17.73 10.49
N TYR A 127 5.13 -17.64 11.11
CA TYR A 127 4.09 -16.75 10.64
C TYR A 127 4.51 -15.28 10.81
N GLN A 128 4.91 -14.89 12.03
CA GLN A 128 5.48 -13.56 12.27
C GLN A 128 6.65 -13.26 11.34
N ARG A 129 7.58 -14.22 11.17
CA ARG A 129 8.73 -14.05 10.27
C ARG A 129 8.30 -13.77 8.83
N SER A 130 7.29 -14.47 8.33
CA SER A 130 6.75 -14.28 6.98
C SER A 130 6.12 -12.89 6.78
N GLU A 131 5.34 -12.41 7.75
CA GLU A 131 4.77 -11.06 7.73
C GLU A 131 5.85 -9.97 7.79
N GLN A 132 6.97 -10.27 8.45
CA GLN A 132 8.05 -9.33 8.73
C GLN A 132 9.26 -9.47 7.79
N CYS A 133 9.22 -10.30 6.74
CA CYS A 133 10.36 -10.49 5.83
C CYS A 133 10.30 -9.64 4.57
N LEU A 134 9.19 -8.95 4.29
CA LEU A 134 8.94 -8.22 3.03
C LEU A 134 9.80 -6.95 2.87
N VAL A 135 11.12 -7.03 2.85
CA VAL A 135 12.04 -5.88 2.71
C VAL A 135 11.88 -5.20 1.35
N THR A 136 11.72 -5.97 0.27
CA THR A 136 11.47 -5.42 -1.08
C THR A 136 10.12 -4.68 -1.16
N GLY A 137 9.11 -5.17 -0.44
CA GLY A 137 7.72 -4.71 -0.58
C GLY A 137 7.09 -5.15 -1.90
N HIS A 138 6.19 -4.32 -2.44
CA HIS A 138 5.45 -4.66 -3.66
C HIS A 138 6.39 -4.74 -4.89
N PRO A 139 6.48 -5.88 -5.59
CA PRO A 139 7.49 -6.10 -6.63
C PRO A 139 7.24 -5.33 -7.94
N HIS A 140 6.08 -4.69 -8.08
CA HIS A 140 5.72 -3.85 -9.23
C HIS A 140 5.16 -2.50 -8.75
N HIS A 141 5.86 -1.86 -7.81
CA HIS A 141 5.57 -0.49 -7.41
C HIS A 141 6.90 0.28 -7.42
N PRO A 142 6.99 1.50 -7.95
CA PRO A 142 8.26 2.21 -8.09
C PRO A 142 8.89 2.60 -6.73
N ALA A 143 8.06 2.78 -5.70
CA ALA A 143 8.47 3.23 -4.37
C ALA A 143 7.78 2.41 -3.25
N PRO A 144 7.99 1.08 -3.19
CA PRO A 144 7.16 0.17 -2.36
C PRO A 144 7.34 0.38 -0.86
N LYS A 145 8.43 1.02 -0.44
CA LYS A 145 8.77 1.31 0.97
C LYS A 145 8.72 2.79 1.31
N ALA A 146 8.27 3.64 0.40
CA ALA A 146 7.99 5.03 0.73
C ALA A 146 6.88 5.11 1.79
N ARG A 147 7.11 5.93 2.82
CA ARG A 147 6.19 6.16 3.95
C ARG A 147 5.85 7.64 4.10
N GLY A 148 5.55 8.31 2.98
CA GLY A 148 5.09 9.70 2.95
C GLY A 148 6.11 10.75 3.40
N GLY A 149 7.43 10.49 3.30
CA GLY A 149 8.48 11.47 3.56
C GLY A 149 8.68 11.86 5.05
N GLY A 150 8.04 11.15 5.99
CA GLY A 150 8.25 11.36 7.43
C GLY A 150 9.63 10.87 7.91
N PRO A 151 10.22 11.46 8.96
CA PRO A 151 11.52 11.04 9.48
C PRO A 151 11.52 9.56 9.89
N VAL A 152 12.60 8.84 9.60
CA VAL A 152 12.75 7.40 9.93
C VAL A 152 12.35 7.08 11.38
N ALA A 153 12.75 7.93 12.32
CA ALA A 153 12.49 7.75 13.74
C ALA A 153 10.99 7.69 14.11
N THR A 154 10.10 8.26 13.29
CA THR A 154 8.66 8.30 13.58
C THR A 154 7.94 7.01 13.20
N TRP A 155 8.48 6.24 12.26
CA TRP A 155 7.82 5.03 11.73
C TRP A 155 8.59 3.74 11.97
N LEU A 156 9.90 3.81 12.17
CA LEU A 156 10.76 2.63 12.37
C LEU A 156 10.34 1.77 13.57
N PRO A 157 9.92 2.34 14.72
CA PRO A 157 9.39 1.55 15.85
C PRO A 157 8.14 0.72 15.52
N TYR A 158 7.49 0.98 14.38
CA TYR A 158 6.26 0.33 13.94
C TYR A 158 6.47 -0.44 12.62
N ALA A 159 7.72 -0.65 12.20
CA ALA A 159 8.04 -1.29 10.93
C ALA A 159 8.14 -2.82 11.04
N PRO A 160 7.31 -3.60 10.32
CA PRO A 160 7.39 -5.07 10.35
C PRO A 160 8.77 -5.58 9.92
N GLU A 161 9.40 -4.94 8.93
CA GLU A 161 10.67 -5.36 8.37
C GLU A 161 11.86 -5.14 9.32
N ALA A 162 11.68 -4.31 10.36
CA ALA A 162 12.63 -4.12 11.45
C ALA A 162 12.37 -5.05 12.64
N HIS A 163 11.47 -6.03 12.50
CA HIS A 163 11.02 -6.91 13.58
C HIS A 163 10.41 -6.17 14.77
N ALA A 164 9.74 -5.05 14.49
CA ALA A 164 9.12 -4.22 15.50
C ALA A 164 8.11 -5.01 16.35
N ARG A 165 8.08 -4.64 17.64
CA ARG A 165 7.06 -5.02 18.62
C ARG A 165 6.82 -3.80 19.50
N PHE A 166 5.58 -3.55 19.87
CA PHE A 166 5.23 -2.40 20.69
C PHE A 166 3.91 -2.63 21.44
N PRO A 167 3.74 -2.05 22.63
CA PRO A 167 2.44 -2.02 23.28
C PRO A 167 1.52 -1.00 22.58
N LEU A 168 0.21 -1.27 22.59
CA LEU A 168 -0.78 -0.33 22.07
C LEU A 168 -1.05 0.77 23.10
N VAL A 169 -1.36 1.99 22.64
CA VAL A 169 -1.88 3.02 23.53
C VAL A 169 -3.35 2.73 23.81
N LEU A 170 -3.76 2.87 25.07
CA LEU A 170 -5.14 2.71 25.50
C LEU A 170 -5.74 4.08 25.78
N LEU A 171 -6.87 4.37 25.15
CA LEU A 171 -7.69 5.55 25.38
C LEU A 171 -9.02 5.14 26.01
N GLY A 172 -9.61 6.03 26.79
CA GLY A 172 -11.02 5.99 27.15
C GLY A 172 -11.75 7.01 26.28
N VAL A 173 -12.75 6.58 25.52
CA VAL A 173 -13.67 7.46 24.79
C VAL A 173 -14.94 7.58 25.62
N ARG A 174 -15.43 8.81 25.83
CA ARG A 174 -16.67 9.05 26.58
C ARG A 174 -17.84 8.29 25.93
N GLU A 175 -18.66 7.61 26.73
CA GLU A 175 -19.68 6.67 26.24
C GLU A 175 -20.64 7.25 25.19
N ASP A 176 -21.00 8.52 25.31
CA ASP A 176 -21.90 9.24 24.38
C ASP A 176 -21.26 9.58 23.03
N ALA A 177 -19.94 9.49 22.91
CA ALA A 177 -19.18 9.76 21.69
C ALA A 177 -18.72 8.47 20.98
N VAL A 178 -18.96 7.30 21.58
CA VAL A 178 -18.54 6.01 21.03
C VAL A 178 -19.43 5.64 19.85
N VAL A 179 -18.79 5.20 18.76
CA VAL A 179 -19.48 4.53 17.65
C VAL A 179 -18.89 3.15 17.46
N GLU A 180 -19.73 2.12 17.47
CA GLU A 180 -19.33 0.76 17.21
C GLU A 180 -20.39 -0.05 16.47
N GLU A 181 -19.95 -1.08 15.77
CA GLU A 181 -20.80 -2.01 15.03
C GLU A 181 -20.12 -3.38 14.99
N GLY A 182 -20.92 -4.46 15.07
CA GLY A 182 -20.42 -5.82 15.11
C GLY A 182 -19.91 -6.26 16.48
N ASP A 183 -19.06 -7.29 16.50
CA ASP A 183 -18.43 -7.80 17.73
C ASP A 183 -17.12 -7.05 18.01
N THR A 184 -17.17 -6.16 19.01
CA THR A 184 -16.02 -5.40 19.53
C THR A 184 -15.57 -5.86 20.92
N ALA A 185 -16.13 -6.96 21.44
CA ALA A 185 -15.93 -7.38 22.84
C ALA A 185 -14.45 -7.65 23.15
N ALA A 186 -13.67 -8.09 22.16
CA ALA A 186 -12.23 -8.30 22.30
C ALA A 186 -11.48 -7.03 22.73
N LEU A 187 -11.95 -5.84 22.33
CA LEU A 187 -11.33 -4.55 22.69
C LEU A 187 -11.40 -4.30 24.19
N ASP A 188 -12.49 -4.69 24.83
CA ASP A 188 -12.72 -4.50 26.27
C ASP A 188 -11.79 -5.35 27.14
N THR A 189 -11.10 -6.34 26.55
CA THR A 189 -10.15 -7.23 27.25
C THR A 189 -8.70 -6.71 27.23
N LEU A 190 -8.46 -5.55 26.60
CA LEU A 190 -7.11 -4.99 26.42
C LEU A 190 -6.64 -4.17 27.64
N GLY A 191 -7.56 -3.74 28.49
CA GLY A 191 -7.33 -2.94 29.68
C GLY A 191 -8.63 -2.61 30.41
N GLU A 192 -8.60 -1.62 31.29
CA GLU A 192 -9.77 -1.18 32.06
C GLU A 192 -10.08 0.29 31.74
N ALA A 193 -11.34 0.59 31.46
CA ALA A 193 -11.83 1.96 31.29
C ALA A 193 -12.57 2.43 32.55
N PRO A 194 -12.43 3.70 32.96
CA PRO A 194 -13.19 4.25 34.06
C PRO A 194 -14.69 4.35 33.73
N PRO A 195 -15.58 4.45 34.74
CA PRO A 195 -17.02 4.64 34.51
C PRO A 195 -17.31 5.83 33.59
N GLY A 196 -18.24 5.66 32.64
CA GLY A 196 -18.59 6.68 31.65
C GLY A 196 -17.68 6.72 30.42
N TYR A 197 -16.70 5.82 30.34
CA TYR A 197 -15.80 5.67 29.20
C TYR A 197 -15.78 4.24 28.67
N ARG A 198 -15.64 4.10 27.36
CA ARG A 198 -15.35 2.83 26.68
C ARG A 198 -13.89 2.78 26.28
N LEU A 199 -13.31 1.59 26.38
CA LEU A 199 -11.92 1.37 26.01
C LEU A 199 -11.75 1.46 24.48
N LEU A 200 -10.75 2.22 24.03
CA LEU A 200 -10.38 2.32 22.62
C LEU A 200 -8.85 2.18 22.51
N PRO A 201 -8.34 1.06 22.00
CA PRO A 201 -6.92 0.98 21.66
C PRO A 201 -6.62 1.88 20.45
N ALA A 202 -5.42 2.43 20.41
CA ALA A 202 -4.94 3.22 19.29
C ALA A 202 -3.53 2.79 18.89
N HIS A 203 -3.27 2.83 17.57
CA HIS A 203 -1.92 2.68 17.05
C HIS A 203 -1.08 3.89 17.50
N PRO A 204 0.06 3.72 18.18
CA PRO A 204 0.81 4.84 18.72
C PRO A 204 1.21 5.87 17.65
N TRP A 205 1.70 5.40 16.49
CA TRP A 205 2.01 6.26 15.35
C TRP A 205 0.82 7.09 14.86
N GLN A 206 -0.39 6.54 14.87
CA GLN A 206 -1.57 7.26 14.42
C GLN A 206 -1.87 8.46 15.32
N LEU A 207 -1.68 8.31 16.64
CA LEU A 207 -1.87 9.40 17.59
C LEU A 207 -0.88 10.56 17.41
N ASP A 208 0.29 10.29 16.82
CA ASP A 208 1.27 11.33 16.47
C ASP A 208 0.88 12.07 15.17
N LEU A 209 0.02 11.47 14.34
CA LEU A 209 -0.41 12.01 13.04
C LEU A 209 -1.73 12.81 13.16
N VAL A 210 -2.61 12.44 14.08
CA VAL A 210 -3.95 13.04 14.20
C VAL A 210 -4.05 14.06 15.32
N HIS A 211 -4.86 15.08 15.11
CA HIS A 211 -5.03 16.18 16.06
C HIS A 211 -6.27 15.94 16.92
N CYS A 212 -6.08 15.40 18.12
CA CYS A 212 -7.16 15.12 19.09
C CYS A 212 -7.08 15.98 20.36
N ALA A 213 -6.30 17.07 20.36
CA ALA A 213 -6.04 17.88 21.55
C ALA A 213 -7.33 18.38 22.24
N GLU A 214 -8.26 18.93 21.47
CA GLU A 214 -9.55 19.43 21.98
C GLU A 214 -10.36 18.33 22.69
N ALA A 215 -10.39 17.12 22.13
CA ALA A 215 -11.09 15.99 22.72
C ALA A 215 -10.44 15.51 24.04
N PHE A 216 -9.13 15.69 24.21
CA PHE A 216 -8.48 15.45 25.51
C PHE A 216 -8.76 16.59 26.50
N GLU A 217 -8.82 17.84 26.04
CA GLU A 217 -9.07 19.01 26.88
C GLU A 217 -10.50 19.04 27.44
N ASP A 218 -11.49 18.63 26.65
CA ASP A 218 -12.91 18.61 27.06
C ASP A 218 -13.39 17.27 27.65
N GLY A 219 -12.48 16.30 27.80
CA GLY A 219 -12.76 15.00 28.41
C GLY A 219 -13.53 14.02 27.52
N ARG A 220 -13.69 14.27 26.22
CA ARG A 220 -14.17 13.22 25.29
C ARG A 220 -13.19 12.05 25.16
N LEU A 221 -11.90 12.32 25.34
CA LEU A 221 -10.83 11.32 25.39
C LEU A 221 -10.02 11.43 26.68
N VAL A 222 -9.65 10.30 27.24
CA VAL A 222 -8.66 10.20 28.33
C VAL A 222 -7.59 9.18 27.97
N ARG A 223 -6.34 9.41 28.42
CA ARG A 223 -5.25 8.44 28.26
C ARG A 223 -5.26 7.45 29.42
N LEU A 224 -5.28 6.16 29.11
CA LEU A 224 -5.33 5.06 30.09
C LEU A 224 -3.99 4.31 30.22
N GLY A 225 -2.97 4.75 29.47
CA GLY A 225 -1.66 4.11 29.44
C GLY A 225 -1.49 3.23 28.20
N THR A 226 -0.91 2.04 28.39
CA THR A 226 -0.62 1.10 27.30
C THR A 226 -0.99 -0.33 27.69
N THR A 227 -1.10 -1.22 26.70
CA THR A 227 -1.27 -2.65 26.95
C THR A 227 -0.10 -3.21 27.74
N ARG A 228 -0.37 -4.15 28.66
CA ARG A 228 0.68 -4.85 29.45
C ARG A 228 1.48 -5.88 28.65
N PHE A 229 1.17 -6.03 27.37
CA PHE A 229 1.79 -6.94 26.42
C PHE A 229 2.06 -6.18 25.12
N GLU A 230 3.01 -6.69 24.35
CA GLU A 230 3.33 -6.16 23.03
C GLU A 230 2.50 -6.83 21.94
N THR A 231 2.16 -6.05 20.93
CA THR A 231 1.73 -6.55 19.62
C THR A 231 2.88 -6.43 18.63
N TRP A 232 2.71 -7.01 17.45
CA TRP A 232 3.64 -6.79 16.34
C TRP A 232 2.88 -6.45 15.06
N PRO A 233 3.40 -5.53 14.23
CA PRO A 233 2.76 -5.13 12.98
C PRO A 233 2.96 -6.21 11.91
N THR A 234 1.91 -6.49 11.15
CA THR A 234 1.94 -7.36 9.96
C THR A 234 2.52 -6.60 8.76
N ALA A 235 2.62 -7.25 7.60
CA ALA A 235 3.04 -6.60 6.35
C ALA A 235 2.21 -5.37 5.97
N ALA A 236 0.97 -5.26 6.48
CA ALA A 236 0.09 -4.12 6.27
C ALA A 236 0.43 -2.90 7.16
N ILE A 237 1.39 -3.04 8.09
CA ILE A 237 1.83 -2.04 9.07
C ILE A 237 0.75 -1.71 10.11
N ARG A 238 -0.39 -1.17 9.68
CA ARG A 238 -1.51 -0.74 10.54
C ARG A 238 -2.32 -1.88 11.14
N THR A 239 -2.13 -3.10 10.66
CA THR A 239 -2.68 -4.30 11.28
C THR A 239 -1.62 -4.89 12.20
N VAL A 240 -1.97 -5.12 13.45
CA VAL A 240 -1.09 -5.75 14.44
C VAL A 240 -1.71 -7.05 14.93
N TYR A 241 -0.87 -7.99 15.34
CA TYR A 241 -1.28 -9.24 15.96
C TYR A 241 -0.87 -9.28 17.43
N ALA A 242 -1.75 -9.79 18.28
CA ALA A 242 -1.53 -10.07 19.69
C ALA A 242 -1.51 -11.59 19.93
N PRO A 243 -0.34 -12.26 19.85
CA PRO A 243 -0.27 -13.72 19.83
C PRO A 243 -0.89 -14.42 21.05
N SER A 244 -0.75 -13.84 22.24
CA SER A 244 -1.28 -14.45 23.47
C SER A 244 -2.82 -14.48 23.49
N ARG A 245 -3.45 -13.59 22.73
CA ARG A 245 -4.90 -13.41 22.64
C ARG A 245 -5.49 -13.97 21.35
N ASP A 246 -4.64 -14.37 20.41
CA ASP A 246 -5.05 -14.74 19.07
C ASP A 246 -5.98 -13.70 18.42
N LEU A 247 -5.51 -12.46 18.37
CA LEU A 247 -6.33 -11.32 17.99
C LEU A 247 -5.55 -10.42 17.02
N PHE A 248 -6.17 -10.10 15.89
CA PHE A 248 -5.71 -9.02 15.02
C PHE A 248 -6.51 -7.76 15.29
N LEU A 249 -5.80 -6.64 15.32
CA LEU A 249 -6.39 -5.31 15.37
C LEU A 249 -5.88 -4.52 14.17
N LYS A 250 -6.79 -4.00 13.36
CA LYS A 250 -6.46 -3.18 12.20
C LYS A 250 -6.87 -1.76 12.47
N PHE A 251 -5.89 -0.86 12.54
CA PHE A 251 -6.08 0.53 12.90
C PHE A 251 -6.17 1.40 11.65
N SER A 252 -6.80 2.56 11.78
CA SER A 252 -6.57 3.65 10.84
C SER A 252 -5.13 4.17 10.96
N LEU A 253 -4.52 4.52 9.83
CA LEU A 253 -3.18 5.09 9.78
C LEU A 253 -3.09 6.12 8.64
N ASP A 254 -2.95 7.41 8.97
CA ASP A 254 -2.98 8.53 8.00
C ASP A 254 -1.64 8.69 7.25
N VAL A 255 -1.17 7.59 6.66
CA VAL A 255 0.10 7.48 5.95
C VAL A 255 -0.17 6.87 4.58
N ARG A 256 0.39 7.48 3.53
CA ARG A 256 0.43 6.88 2.20
C ARG A 256 1.39 5.70 2.19
N ILE A 257 0.86 4.49 2.01
CA ILE A 257 1.63 3.26 1.81
C ILE A 257 1.27 2.73 0.44
N THR A 258 2.28 2.67 -0.43
CA THR A 258 2.13 2.48 -1.88
C THR A 258 1.20 3.52 -2.50
N ASN A 259 0.05 3.12 -3.02
CA ASN A 259 -0.84 3.99 -3.78
C ASN A 259 -1.95 4.64 -2.94
N ASP A 260 -2.10 4.27 -1.67
CA ASP A 260 -3.25 4.69 -0.86
C ASP A 260 -2.87 5.16 0.54
N ILE A 261 -3.65 6.10 1.06
CA ILE A 261 -3.62 6.49 2.46
C ILE A 261 -4.33 5.39 3.23
N ARG A 262 -3.65 4.82 4.23
CA ARG A 262 -4.15 3.65 4.96
C ARG A 262 -5.09 4.03 6.10
N ARG A 263 -6.01 4.93 5.81
CA ARG A 263 -7.14 5.30 6.65
C ARG A 263 -8.23 4.24 6.56
N LEU A 264 -8.91 3.95 7.67
CA LEU A 264 -10.17 3.20 7.65
C LEU A 264 -11.28 4.20 7.30
N TRP A 265 -11.75 4.18 6.05
CA TRP A 265 -12.72 5.17 5.60
C TRP A 265 -14.11 4.90 6.14
N ARG A 266 -14.85 5.97 6.46
CA ARG A 266 -16.19 5.84 7.04
C ARG A 266 -17.14 5.04 6.16
N HIS A 267 -17.08 5.21 4.84
CA HIS A 267 -17.94 4.48 3.91
C HIS A 267 -17.65 2.98 3.87
N ASP A 268 -16.38 2.58 4.03
CA ASP A 268 -16.00 1.17 4.10
C ASP A 268 -16.45 0.57 5.44
N LEU A 269 -16.22 1.29 6.56
CA LEU A 269 -16.66 0.87 7.90
C LEU A 269 -18.17 0.65 7.98
N LEU A 270 -18.96 1.58 7.43
CA LEU A 270 -20.43 1.49 7.43
C LEU A 270 -20.98 0.33 6.57
N THR A 271 -20.15 -0.31 5.74
CA THR A 271 -20.54 -1.48 4.94
C THR A 271 -19.84 -2.76 5.39
N LEU A 272 -18.96 -2.68 6.40
CA LEU A 272 -18.08 -3.76 6.83
C LEU A 272 -18.85 -5.05 7.12
N ARG A 273 -19.90 -4.97 7.95
CA ARG A 273 -20.69 -6.14 8.36
C ARG A 273 -21.36 -6.83 7.18
N ARG A 274 -21.98 -6.06 6.29
CA ARG A 274 -22.60 -6.59 5.06
C ARG A 274 -21.56 -7.29 4.19
N THR A 275 -20.38 -6.70 4.05
CA THR A 275 -19.29 -7.25 3.24
C THR A 275 -18.74 -8.53 3.87
N ASP A 276 -18.45 -8.52 5.17
CA ASP A 276 -17.96 -9.68 5.91
C ASP A 276 -18.95 -10.85 5.85
N GLU A 277 -20.23 -10.61 6.11
CA GLU A 277 -21.28 -11.62 6.06
C GLU A 277 -21.46 -12.21 4.66
N ALA A 278 -21.35 -11.40 3.60
CA ALA A 278 -21.40 -11.90 2.23
C ALA A 278 -20.24 -12.86 1.93
N VAL A 279 -19.04 -12.56 2.44
CA VAL A 279 -17.87 -13.43 2.28
C VAL A 279 -18.02 -14.70 3.11
N VAL A 280 -18.40 -14.60 4.39
CA VAL A 280 -18.65 -15.77 5.25
C VAL A 280 -19.64 -16.73 4.60
N ASN A 281 -20.76 -16.22 4.06
CA ASN A 281 -21.75 -17.03 3.37
C ASN A 281 -21.19 -17.69 2.10
N ALA A 282 -20.35 -16.98 1.34
CA ALA A 282 -19.72 -17.52 0.14
C ALA A 282 -18.75 -18.67 0.47
N PHE A 283 -17.99 -18.57 1.55
CA PHE A 283 -17.06 -19.61 1.98
C PHE A 283 -17.73 -20.78 2.71
N ALA A 284 -18.84 -20.54 3.41
CA ALA A 284 -19.64 -21.60 4.02
C ALA A 284 -20.24 -22.57 2.99
N ALA A 285 -20.53 -22.10 1.77
CA ALA A 285 -21.05 -22.91 0.67
C ALA A 285 -19.98 -23.80 -0.01
N SER A 286 -18.69 -23.55 0.24
CA SER A 286 -17.56 -24.30 -0.34
C SER A 286 -16.54 -24.72 0.74
N PRO A 287 -16.93 -25.58 1.71
CA PRO A 287 -16.08 -25.92 2.84
C PRO A 287 -14.84 -26.74 2.41
N GLY A 288 -13.69 -26.41 3.00
CA GLY A 288 -12.52 -27.32 3.03
C GLY A 288 -11.29 -26.93 2.21
N SER A 289 -11.29 -25.83 1.44
CA SER A 289 -10.09 -25.33 0.74
C SER A 289 -9.57 -23.99 1.27
N ALA A 290 -10.44 -23.16 1.83
CA ALA A 290 -10.13 -21.83 2.32
C ALA A 290 -10.93 -21.48 3.58
N ALA A 291 -10.39 -20.58 4.40
CA ALA A 291 -11.05 -19.96 5.54
C ALA A 291 -10.97 -18.44 5.43
N TRP A 292 -11.99 -17.76 5.94
CA TRP A 292 -12.09 -16.31 5.98
C TRP A 292 -11.84 -15.83 7.41
N LEU A 293 -10.86 -14.94 7.59
CA LEU A 293 -10.60 -14.26 8.85
C LEU A 293 -11.53 -13.05 8.94
N SER A 294 -12.66 -13.22 9.63
CA SER A 294 -13.71 -12.19 9.68
C SER A 294 -13.23 -10.90 10.34
N ASP A 295 -13.59 -9.77 9.72
CA ASP A 295 -13.54 -8.44 10.34
C ASP A 295 -14.82 -8.27 11.17
N ARG A 296 -14.80 -8.84 12.39
CA ARG A 296 -15.96 -9.04 13.28
C ARG A 296 -16.72 -7.76 13.64
N GLY A 297 -16.02 -6.64 13.75
CA GLY A 297 -16.61 -5.37 14.13
C GLY A 297 -15.58 -4.24 14.21
N TYR A 298 -16.07 -3.03 14.47
CA TYR A 298 -15.22 -1.86 14.64
C TYR A 298 -15.70 -0.97 15.78
N ARG A 299 -14.75 -0.24 16.38
CA ARG A 299 -15.03 0.84 17.35
C ARG A 299 -14.27 2.09 16.94
N THR A 300 -14.89 3.24 17.12
CA THR A 300 -14.33 4.57 16.86
C THR A 300 -15.01 5.62 17.73
N ALA A 301 -14.66 6.90 17.53
CA ALA A 301 -15.30 8.06 18.14
C ALA A 301 -16.01 8.92 17.08
N ASP A 302 -17.20 9.43 17.37
CA ASP A 302 -18.03 10.19 16.42
C ASP A 302 -17.34 11.44 15.84
N PHE A 303 -16.53 12.13 16.66
CA PHE A 303 -15.78 13.34 16.31
C PHE A 303 -14.48 13.07 15.54
N ALA A 304 -14.05 11.80 15.45
CA ALA A 304 -12.81 11.37 14.80
C ALA A 304 -13.00 9.99 14.16
N PHE A 305 -14.13 9.84 13.44
CA PHE A 305 -14.67 8.55 13.02
C PHE A 305 -13.67 7.70 12.25
N GLU A 306 -12.92 8.31 11.33
CA GLU A 306 -11.95 7.59 10.50
C GLU A 306 -10.58 7.54 11.17
N GLU A 307 -10.19 8.60 11.87
CA GLU A 307 -8.87 8.78 12.47
C GLU A 307 -8.60 7.83 13.64
N LEU A 308 -9.63 7.53 14.44
CA LEU A 308 -9.53 6.71 15.65
C LEU A 308 -10.13 5.30 15.49
N ALA A 309 -10.54 4.92 14.28
CA ALA A 309 -11.13 3.62 14.04
C ALA A 309 -10.14 2.46 14.27
N VAL A 310 -10.67 1.39 14.85
CA VAL A 310 -10.02 0.09 14.97
C VAL A 310 -11.01 -1.02 14.59
N LEU A 311 -10.59 -1.94 13.72
CA LEU A 311 -11.29 -3.19 13.41
C LEU A 311 -10.78 -4.33 14.29
N VAL A 312 -11.71 -5.16 14.74
CA VAL A 312 -11.46 -6.45 15.38
C VAL A 312 -11.51 -7.54 14.31
N ARG A 313 -10.42 -8.28 14.14
CA ARG A 313 -10.34 -9.42 13.21
C ARG A 313 -10.10 -10.73 13.96
N ASP A 314 -10.64 -11.81 13.41
CA ASP A 314 -10.41 -13.18 13.87
C ASP A 314 -8.92 -13.53 14.00
N GLY A 315 -8.62 -14.34 15.01
CA GLY A 315 -7.32 -14.96 15.18
C GLY A 315 -7.02 -16.06 14.17
N LEU A 316 -5.87 -16.71 14.31
CA LEU A 316 -5.45 -17.78 13.43
C LEU A 316 -5.89 -19.16 13.94
N ARG A 317 -5.97 -19.38 15.26
CA ARG A 317 -5.98 -20.73 15.85
C ARG A 317 -7.19 -21.54 15.44
N ASP A 318 -8.35 -20.91 15.32
CA ASP A 318 -9.60 -21.58 14.93
C ASP A 318 -9.69 -21.87 13.43
N HIS A 319 -8.86 -21.19 12.61
CA HIS A 319 -8.84 -21.30 11.16
C HIS A 319 -7.66 -22.15 10.65
N VAL A 320 -6.62 -22.30 11.48
CA VAL A 320 -5.41 -23.07 11.18
C VAL A 320 -5.64 -24.54 11.51
N ARG A 321 -5.36 -25.42 10.53
CA ARG A 321 -5.43 -26.87 10.74
C ARG A 321 -4.36 -27.33 11.72
N SER A 322 -4.70 -28.33 12.53
CA SER A 322 -3.75 -28.95 13.46
C SER A 322 -2.46 -29.39 12.76
N GLY A 323 -1.32 -29.00 13.32
CA GLY A 323 0.01 -29.34 12.80
C GLY A 323 0.48 -28.53 11.59
N ALA A 324 -0.27 -27.51 11.16
CA ALA A 324 0.08 -26.73 9.98
C ALA A 324 0.47 -25.28 10.34
N THR A 325 1.26 -24.64 9.46
CA THR A 325 1.93 -23.35 9.75
C THR A 325 1.44 -22.29 8.77
N PRO A 326 0.79 -21.20 9.25
CA PRO A 326 0.39 -20.11 8.39
C PRO A 326 1.61 -19.29 7.97
N LEU A 327 1.62 -18.85 6.72
CA LEU A 327 2.67 -18.04 6.11
C LEU A 327 2.05 -17.01 5.18
N LEU A 328 2.49 -15.76 5.23
CA LEU A 328 2.06 -14.77 4.24
C LEU A 328 2.53 -15.22 2.84
N ALA A 329 1.62 -15.34 1.86
CA ALA A 329 1.98 -15.86 0.54
C ALA A 329 3.03 -15.00 -0.18
N ALA A 330 2.97 -13.67 -0.01
CA ALA A 330 3.96 -12.75 -0.55
C ALA A 330 5.37 -12.97 0.03
N ALA A 331 5.48 -13.52 1.24
CA ALA A 331 6.75 -13.82 1.88
C ALA A 331 7.51 -14.96 1.18
N LEU A 332 6.78 -15.92 0.60
CA LEU A 332 7.36 -17.08 -0.06
C LEU A 332 8.20 -16.69 -1.27
N VAL A 333 7.77 -15.69 -2.02
CA VAL A 333 8.58 -15.12 -3.10
C VAL A 333 9.63 -14.15 -2.59
N GLU A 334 9.43 -13.52 -1.44
CA GLU A 334 10.46 -12.68 -0.86
C GLU A 334 11.69 -13.51 -0.44
N GLY A 335 11.44 -14.67 0.16
CA GLY A 335 12.46 -15.52 0.73
C GLY A 335 12.80 -15.10 2.16
N PHE A 336 12.84 -16.09 3.05
CA PHE A 336 13.23 -15.93 4.45
C PHE A 336 13.75 -17.27 4.98
N GLU A 337 14.50 -17.24 6.08
CA GLU A 337 14.99 -18.48 6.70
C GLU A 337 13.82 -19.38 7.12
N GLY A 338 13.81 -20.62 6.63
CA GLY A 338 12.71 -21.56 6.84
C GLY A 338 11.57 -21.44 5.83
N ASN A 339 11.77 -20.72 4.72
CA ASN A 339 10.82 -20.69 3.61
C ASN A 339 10.62 -22.10 3.04
N PRO A 340 9.38 -22.64 3.01
CA PRO A 340 9.12 -23.99 2.54
C PRO A 340 9.49 -24.21 1.06
N LEU A 341 9.53 -23.14 0.26
CA LEU A 341 9.93 -23.23 -1.15
C LEU A 341 11.42 -23.57 -1.34
N ASP A 342 12.26 -23.32 -0.34
CA ASP A 342 13.70 -23.62 -0.44
C ASP A 342 13.97 -25.13 -0.33
N ALA A 343 13.08 -25.88 0.31
CA ALA A 343 13.15 -27.33 0.49
C ALA A 343 12.16 -28.12 -0.39
N ALA A 344 11.43 -27.45 -1.28
CA ALA A 344 10.42 -28.09 -2.12
C ALA A 344 11.07 -28.99 -3.18
N GLU A 345 10.91 -30.31 -3.05
CA GLU A 345 11.40 -31.31 -4.02
C GLU A 345 10.70 -31.18 -5.39
N ASP A 346 9.39 -30.90 -5.37
CA ASP A 346 8.59 -30.63 -6.58
C ASP A 346 7.87 -29.27 -6.49
N PRO A 347 8.54 -28.19 -6.93
CA PRO A 347 7.93 -26.85 -6.97
C PRO A 347 6.71 -26.76 -7.90
N ALA A 348 6.58 -27.64 -8.89
CA ALA A 348 5.44 -27.63 -9.81
C ALA A 348 4.20 -28.23 -9.13
N ALA A 349 4.36 -29.35 -8.42
CA ALA A 349 3.26 -29.93 -7.62
C ALA A 349 2.79 -28.98 -6.53
N TRP A 350 3.71 -28.31 -5.83
CA TRP A 350 3.35 -27.30 -4.84
C TRP A 350 2.57 -26.14 -5.49
N TRP A 351 3.00 -25.64 -6.65
CA TRP A 351 2.31 -24.58 -7.36
C TRP A 351 0.90 -24.99 -7.83
N GLU A 352 0.74 -26.25 -8.25
CA GLU A 352 -0.56 -26.80 -8.60
C GLU A 352 -1.49 -26.90 -7.39
N ALA A 353 -0.97 -27.35 -6.23
CA ALA A 353 -1.72 -27.38 -4.97
C ALA A 353 -2.13 -25.97 -4.52
N TYR A 354 -1.22 -25.00 -4.61
CA TYR A 354 -1.50 -23.59 -4.33
C TYR A 354 -2.63 -23.05 -5.22
N LEU A 355 -2.53 -23.25 -6.54
CA LEU A 355 -3.59 -22.80 -7.46
C LEU A 355 -4.92 -23.51 -7.20
N GLY A 356 -4.89 -24.79 -6.85
CA GLY A 356 -6.08 -25.55 -6.47
C GLY A 356 -6.74 -25.05 -5.19
N ALA A 357 -5.98 -24.49 -4.26
CA ALA A 357 -6.50 -23.88 -3.04
C ALA A 357 -7.01 -22.43 -3.25
N VAL A 358 -6.45 -21.70 -4.22
CA VAL A 358 -6.75 -20.26 -4.44
C VAL A 358 -7.83 -20.02 -5.48
N VAL A 359 -7.72 -20.64 -6.65
CA VAL A 359 -8.53 -20.27 -7.80
C VAL A 359 -9.99 -20.74 -7.67
N PRO A 360 -10.27 -22.03 -7.35
CA PRO A 360 -11.65 -22.51 -7.24
C PRO A 360 -12.52 -21.75 -6.23
N PRO A 361 -12.12 -21.51 -4.97
CA PRO A 361 -12.99 -20.83 -4.02
C PRO A 361 -13.21 -19.36 -4.40
N ALA A 362 -12.21 -18.68 -4.97
CA ALA A 362 -12.37 -17.30 -5.46
C ALA A 362 -13.36 -17.22 -6.63
N LEU A 363 -13.31 -18.19 -7.56
CA LEU A 363 -14.25 -18.25 -8.69
C LEU A 363 -15.66 -18.63 -8.22
N ALA A 364 -15.81 -19.55 -7.27
CA ALA A 364 -17.11 -19.93 -6.69
C ALA A 364 -17.75 -18.76 -5.95
N ALA A 365 -16.98 -18.07 -5.10
CA ALA A 365 -17.44 -16.85 -4.42
C ALA A 365 -17.93 -15.78 -5.40
N PHE A 366 -17.22 -15.60 -6.52
CA PHE A 366 -17.64 -14.69 -7.58
C PHE A 366 -18.88 -15.15 -8.34
N ALA A 367 -18.92 -16.41 -8.76
CA ALA A 367 -19.96 -16.95 -9.63
C ALA A 367 -21.29 -17.12 -8.90
N ASP A 368 -21.24 -17.65 -7.68
CA ASP A 368 -22.42 -18.10 -6.95
C ASP A 368 -22.92 -17.04 -5.97
N HIS A 369 -22.01 -16.18 -5.46
CA HIS A 369 -22.32 -15.19 -4.43
C HIS A 369 -22.01 -13.75 -4.84
N GLY A 370 -21.35 -13.53 -5.97
CA GLY A 370 -21.00 -12.19 -6.42
C GLY A 370 -19.91 -11.49 -5.64
N VAL A 371 -19.15 -12.24 -4.87
CA VAL A 371 -18.07 -11.73 -4.02
C VAL A 371 -16.78 -11.74 -4.82
N VAL A 372 -16.16 -10.58 -4.97
CA VAL A 372 -14.84 -10.44 -5.58
C VAL A 372 -13.82 -10.20 -4.47
N LEU A 373 -12.84 -11.09 -4.39
CA LEU A 373 -11.75 -10.99 -3.42
C LEU A 373 -10.56 -10.28 -4.06
N GLU A 374 -10.09 -9.20 -3.45
CA GLU A 374 -8.86 -8.51 -3.89
C GLU A 374 -7.68 -8.73 -2.96
N ALA A 375 -7.91 -9.40 -1.84
CA ALA A 375 -6.89 -9.60 -0.85
C ALA A 375 -5.77 -10.49 -1.41
N PRO A 376 -4.49 -10.10 -1.32
CA PRO A 376 -3.40 -11.03 -1.46
C PRO A 376 -3.55 -12.06 -0.33
N PRO A 377 -3.83 -13.34 -0.64
CA PRO A 377 -4.10 -14.31 0.40
C PRO A 377 -2.90 -14.53 1.33
N SER A 378 -3.17 -14.87 2.58
CA SER A 378 -2.21 -15.53 3.45
C SER A 378 -2.26 -17.03 3.14
N GLU A 379 -1.12 -17.64 2.88
CA GLU A 379 -1.04 -19.06 2.57
C GLU A 379 -0.90 -19.88 3.86
N HIS A 380 -1.31 -21.14 3.82
CA HIS A 380 -1.04 -22.10 4.86
C HIS A 380 -0.33 -23.32 4.27
N SER A 381 0.89 -23.61 4.77
CA SER A 381 1.63 -24.82 4.43
C SER A 381 1.64 -25.78 5.61
N GLY A 382 1.14 -27.00 5.43
CA GLY A 382 1.19 -28.06 6.45
C GLY A 382 2.61 -28.54 6.75
N ARG A 383 2.89 -28.93 8.00
CA ARG A 383 4.20 -29.47 8.40
C ARG A 383 4.30 -30.97 8.08
N ARG A 384 5.02 -31.27 7.01
CA ARG A 384 6.25 -32.08 7.07
C ARG A 384 7.07 -31.69 5.85
N VAL A 385 8.33 -31.32 6.05
CA VAL A 385 9.35 -31.34 4.98
C VAL A 385 9.25 -32.74 4.36
N GLY A 386 8.67 -32.82 3.15
CA GLY A 386 8.38 -34.07 2.45
C GLY A 386 6.93 -34.28 1.97
N ASP A 387 5.92 -33.57 2.47
CA ASP A 387 4.52 -33.73 2.00
C ASP A 387 3.93 -32.40 1.51
N SER A 388 4.49 -31.90 0.41
CA SER A 388 4.18 -30.63 -0.26
C SER A 388 2.77 -30.54 -0.88
N ARG A 389 1.82 -31.36 -0.44
CA ARG A 389 0.56 -31.61 -1.15
C ARG A 389 -0.68 -30.94 -0.57
N SER A 390 -0.66 -30.47 0.68
CA SER A 390 -1.83 -29.81 1.29
C SER A 390 -1.58 -28.32 1.53
N VAL A 391 -2.11 -27.49 0.63
CA VAL A 391 -2.21 -26.02 0.80
C VAL A 391 -3.62 -25.70 1.29
N HIS A 392 -3.71 -24.85 2.31
CA HIS A 392 -4.98 -24.27 2.76
C HIS A 392 -4.88 -22.75 2.69
N LEU A 393 -5.99 -22.08 2.39
CA LEU A 393 -5.99 -20.65 2.16
C LEU A 393 -6.60 -19.90 3.35
N LEU A 394 -5.89 -18.91 3.90
CA LEU A 394 -6.45 -17.95 4.83
C LEU A 394 -6.63 -16.62 4.12
N ILE A 395 -7.88 -16.21 3.94
CA ILE A 395 -8.22 -14.96 3.28
C ILE A 395 -8.67 -13.98 4.34
N GLN A 396 -8.32 -12.71 4.15
CA GLN A 396 -8.61 -11.64 5.08
C GLN A 396 -8.84 -10.34 4.31
N ASP A 397 -9.15 -9.24 5.00
CA ASP A 397 -9.24 -7.88 4.44
C ASP A 397 -10.55 -7.55 3.71
N ALA A 398 -11.61 -7.33 4.51
CA ALA A 398 -12.95 -7.00 3.99
C ALA A 398 -12.99 -5.69 3.19
N GLU A 399 -12.12 -4.71 3.49
CA GLU A 399 -12.06 -3.43 2.76
C GLU A 399 -11.71 -3.61 1.26
N GLY A 400 -11.04 -4.71 0.90
CA GLY A 400 -10.72 -5.02 -0.50
C GLY A 400 -11.82 -5.78 -1.24
N VAL A 401 -12.90 -6.16 -0.58
CA VAL A 401 -13.94 -7.00 -1.17
C VAL A 401 -14.95 -6.14 -1.95
N ILE A 402 -15.28 -6.56 -3.18
CA ILE A 402 -16.33 -5.94 -3.98
C ILE A 402 -17.53 -6.87 -4.09
N LEU A 403 -18.73 -6.32 -3.85
CA LEU A 403 -20.00 -7.04 -4.03
C LEU A 403 -20.65 -6.73 -5.38
N LEU A 404 -21.37 -7.73 -5.91
CA LEU A 404 -22.03 -7.75 -7.21
C LEU A 404 -22.92 -6.53 -7.58
N PRO A 405 -23.74 -5.94 -6.70
CA PRO A 405 -24.63 -4.85 -7.09
C PRO A 405 -23.92 -3.50 -7.30
N ASP A 406 -22.67 -3.36 -6.83
CA ASP A 406 -22.03 -2.04 -6.67
C ASP A 406 -21.13 -1.63 -7.86
N VAL A 407 -20.73 -2.57 -8.73
CA VAL A 407 -19.82 -2.37 -9.88
C VAL A 407 -20.27 -3.25 -11.06
N PRO A 408 -20.08 -2.90 -12.34
CA PRO A 408 -20.37 -3.79 -13.48
C PRO A 408 -19.56 -5.11 -13.50
N ARG A 409 -20.13 -6.17 -14.09
CA ARG A 409 -19.56 -7.54 -14.05
C ARG A 409 -18.23 -7.69 -14.76
N ASP A 410 -18.03 -7.01 -15.87
CA ASP A 410 -16.80 -6.98 -16.65
C ASP A 410 -15.64 -6.36 -15.86
N VAL A 411 -15.85 -5.22 -15.22
CA VAL A 411 -14.85 -4.54 -14.37
C VAL A 411 -14.44 -5.43 -13.19
N ARG A 412 -15.41 -6.13 -12.59
CA ARG A 412 -15.16 -7.06 -11.49
C ARG A 412 -14.39 -8.30 -11.92
N LEU A 413 -14.72 -8.87 -13.08
CA LEU A 413 -13.97 -9.99 -13.65
C LEU A 413 -12.53 -9.59 -13.99
N GLU A 414 -12.33 -8.39 -14.54
CA GLU A 414 -11.00 -7.85 -14.80
C GLU A 414 -10.18 -7.76 -13.51
N ARG A 415 -10.79 -7.27 -12.42
CA ARG A 415 -10.12 -7.17 -11.12
C ARG A 415 -9.79 -8.53 -10.51
N LEU A 416 -10.73 -9.48 -10.59
CA LEU A 416 -10.49 -10.87 -10.17
C LEU A 416 -9.35 -11.52 -10.95
N VAL A 417 -9.33 -11.37 -12.28
CA VAL A 417 -8.26 -11.90 -13.13
C VAL A 417 -6.93 -11.21 -12.84
N TYR A 418 -6.94 -9.90 -12.61
CA TYR A 418 -5.75 -9.17 -12.20
C TYR A 418 -5.17 -9.74 -10.91
N CYS A 419 -5.98 -9.90 -9.86
CA CYS A 419 -5.54 -10.41 -8.57
C CYS A 419 -5.07 -11.89 -8.64
N LEU A 420 -5.77 -12.75 -9.39
CA LEU A 420 -5.44 -14.17 -9.48
C LEU A 420 -4.26 -14.47 -10.41
N VAL A 421 -4.08 -13.73 -11.50
CA VAL A 421 -3.20 -14.12 -12.62
C VAL A 421 -2.05 -13.15 -12.84
N VAL A 422 -2.30 -11.84 -12.69
CA VAL A 422 -1.33 -10.79 -12.98
C VAL A 422 -0.54 -10.40 -11.72
N ASN A 423 -1.23 -10.36 -10.58
CA ASN A 423 -0.69 -10.05 -9.27
C ASN A 423 -0.91 -11.18 -8.24
N PRO A 424 -0.67 -12.47 -8.56
CA PRO A 424 -0.70 -13.49 -7.53
C PRO A 424 0.44 -13.21 -6.54
N PRO A 425 0.24 -13.42 -5.23
CA PRO A 425 1.28 -13.18 -4.24
C PRO A 425 2.48 -14.13 -4.44
N VAL A 426 2.31 -15.25 -5.15
CA VAL A 426 3.38 -16.17 -5.54
C VAL A 426 3.50 -16.25 -7.06
N ARG A 427 4.61 -15.78 -7.62
CA ARG A 427 4.96 -15.93 -9.06
C ARG A 427 6.30 -16.67 -9.18
N GLY A 428 6.25 -17.96 -9.50
CA GLY A 428 7.40 -18.86 -9.55
C GLY A 428 8.35 -18.67 -10.76
N ARG A 429 9.59 -19.16 -10.62
CA ARG A 429 10.71 -19.05 -11.59
C ARG A 429 10.56 -19.85 -12.88
N ARG A 430 9.62 -20.79 -12.98
CA ARG A 430 9.45 -21.68 -14.13
C ARG A 430 7.97 -21.75 -14.52
N ARG A 431 7.55 -20.96 -15.50
CA ARG A 431 6.30 -21.24 -16.21
C ARG A 431 6.51 -22.52 -17.02
N PRO A 432 5.78 -23.63 -16.79
CA PRO A 432 5.54 -24.56 -17.88
C PRO A 432 4.74 -23.80 -18.96
N ARG A 433 5.07 -23.97 -20.24
CA ARG A 433 4.46 -23.30 -21.40
C ARG A 433 2.91 -23.49 -21.53
N ARG A 434 2.24 -24.12 -20.57
CA ARG A 434 0.83 -24.59 -20.62
C ARG A 434 -0.09 -24.00 -19.54
N THR A 435 0.27 -22.90 -18.86
CA THR A 435 -0.54 -22.27 -17.79
C THR A 435 -1.96 -21.87 -18.21
N PRO A 436 -2.22 -21.28 -19.41
CA PRO A 436 -3.57 -20.87 -19.82
C PRO A 436 -4.52 -22.03 -20.10
N ALA A 437 -3.99 -23.16 -20.60
CA ALA A 437 -4.80 -24.34 -20.91
C ALA A 437 -5.25 -25.08 -19.64
N ARG A 438 -4.46 -25.02 -18.56
CA ARG A 438 -4.78 -25.66 -17.28
C ARG A 438 -5.71 -24.84 -16.38
N LEU A 439 -5.69 -23.51 -16.48
CA LEU A 439 -6.71 -22.66 -15.84
C LEU A 439 -8.12 -23.00 -16.39
N ARG A 440 -8.23 -23.34 -17.68
CA ARG A 440 -9.51 -23.80 -18.27
C ARG A 440 -9.94 -25.17 -17.76
N SER A 441 -9.00 -26.10 -17.48
CA SER A 441 -9.35 -27.43 -16.98
C SER A 441 -9.76 -27.43 -15.50
N LEU A 442 -9.23 -26.48 -14.70
CA LEU A 442 -9.57 -26.32 -13.28
C LEU A 442 -10.92 -25.59 -13.06
N ALA A 443 -11.42 -24.87 -14.06
CA ALA A 443 -12.65 -24.08 -13.95
C ALA A 443 -13.96 -24.88 -14.15
N GLY A 444 -13.87 -26.18 -14.47
CA GLY A 444 -15.03 -27.06 -14.68
C GLY A 444 -15.96 -26.63 -15.84
N PRO A 445 -17.00 -27.43 -16.16
CA PRO A 445 -17.91 -27.13 -17.28
C PRO A 445 -18.73 -25.84 -17.09
N SER A 446 -18.91 -25.38 -15.85
CA SER A 446 -19.74 -24.20 -15.53
C SER A 446 -19.08 -22.86 -15.95
N ALA A 447 -17.75 -22.84 -16.12
CA ALA A 447 -17.02 -21.64 -16.57
C ALA A 447 -16.71 -21.62 -18.09
N ALA A 448 -17.03 -22.70 -18.82
CA ALA A 448 -16.64 -22.88 -20.22
C ALA A 448 -17.46 -22.04 -21.23
N SER A 449 -18.51 -21.35 -20.78
CA SER A 449 -19.40 -20.52 -21.62
C SER A 449 -19.04 -19.02 -21.63
N CYS A 450 -17.78 -18.65 -21.36
CA CYS A 450 -17.31 -17.26 -21.45
C CYS A 450 -16.58 -16.96 -22.78
N PRO A 451 -17.09 -16.08 -23.67
CA PRO A 451 -16.50 -15.81 -24.99
C PRO A 451 -15.19 -15.00 -24.97
N ALA A 452 -14.71 -14.55 -23.80
CA ALA A 452 -13.66 -13.53 -23.72
C ALA A 452 -12.22 -14.02 -24.03
N THR A 453 -12.04 -15.25 -24.52
CA THR A 453 -10.69 -15.81 -24.74
C THR A 453 -10.33 -16.13 -26.18
N THR A 454 -11.13 -15.68 -27.16
CA THR A 454 -10.79 -15.75 -28.58
C THR A 454 -11.38 -14.57 -29.34
N SER A 455 -10.55 -13.57 -29.71
CA SER A 455 -10.84 -12.75 -30.88
C SER A 455 -9.57 -12.08 -31.45
N PRO A 456 -9.38 -12.07 -32.78
CA PRO A 456 -8.23 -11.44 -33.45
C PRO A 456 -8.38 -9.92 -33.61
N ARG A 457 -7.24 -9.22 -33.75
CA ARG A 457 -7.10 -7.75 -33.92
C ARG A 457 -8.05 -7.15 -34.98
N PRO A 458 -8.73 -6.02 -34.70
CA PRO A 458 -9.27 -5.15 -35.76
C PRO A 458 -8.21 -4.12 -36.23
N PRO A 459 -8.29 -3.61 -37.48
CA PRO A 459 -7.38 -2.60 -38.01
C PRO A 459 -7.65 -1.19 -37.43
N PRO A 460 -6.68 -0.26 -37.50
CA PRO A 460 -6.76 1.03 -36.80
C PRO A 460 -7.72 2.02 -37.48
N SER A 461 -8.62 2.61 -36.71
CA SER A 461 -9.50 3.70 -37.13
C SER A 461 -8.87 5.08 -36.87
N SER A 462 -8.98 5.97 -37.86
CA SER A 462 -8.47 7.36 -37.90
C SER A 462 -9.01 8.28 -36.78
N PRO A 463 -8.27 9.35 -36.41
CA PRO A 463 -8.62 10.21 -35.28
C PRO A 463 -9.75 11.22 -35.61
N PRO A 464 -10.59 11.61 -34.64
CA PRO A 464 -11.63 12.62 -34.82
C PRO A 464 -11.06 14.06 -34.77
N PRO A 465 -11.75 15.05 -35.38
CA PRO A 465 -11.27 16.43 -35.48
C PRO A 465 -11.42 17.22 -34.15
N PRO A 466 -10.68 18.33 -33.98
CA PRO A 466 -10.64 19.06 -32.72
C PRO A 466 -11.87 19.96 -32.54
N CYS A 467 -12.38 20.03 -31.30
CA CYS A 467 -13.47 20.94 -30.92
C CYS A 467 -12.88 22.27 -30.38
N PRO A 468 -13.41 23.44 -30.78
CA PRO A 468 -12.79 24.74 -30.53
C PRO A 468 -13.07 25.31 -29.13
N ALA A 469 -12.19 26.23 -28.73
CA ALA A 469 -12.09 26.86 -27.42
C ALA A 469 -13.31 27.71 -27.01
N ARG A 470 -13.47 27.81 -25.68
CA ARG A 470 -14.47 28.54 -24.90
C ARG A 470 -14.71 29.99 -25.35
N ARG A 471 -15.99 30.38 -25.44
CA ARG A 471 -16.46 31.75 -25.17
C ARG A 471 -17.68 31.70 -24.26
N THR A 472 -17.54 32.28 -23.08
CA THR A 472 -18.61 32.75 -22.19
C THR A 472 -19.38 33.89 -22.87
N CYS A 473 -20.72 33.85 -22.90
CA CYS A 473 -21.64 34.77 -22.20
C CYS A 473 -23.08 34.68 -22.76
N CYS A 474 -24.02 35.20 -21.95
CA CYS A 474 -25.40 35.63 -22.25
C CYS A 474 -26.53 34.60 -22.04
N CYS A 475 -27.04 34.59 -20.80
CA CYS A 475 -28.43 34.28 -20.50
C CYS A 475 -29.35 35.39 -21.05
N GLY A 476 -30.41 34.99 -21.77
CA GLY A 476 -31.58 35.80 -22.12
C GLY A 476 -32.80 35.22 -21.40
N GLY A 477 -33.66 36.10 -20.89
CA GLY A 477 -34.58 35.81 -19.78
C GLY A 477 -35.90 35.09 -20.12
N ARG A 478 -36.67 34.79 -19.07
CA ARG A 478 -38.04 35.31 -18.80
C ARG A 478 -38.57 34.75 -17.46
N GLY A 479 -39.20 35.62 -16.65
CA GLY A 479 -40.29 35.25 -15.73
C GLY A 479 -40.13 35.54 -14.23
N ARG A 480 -40.52 36.76 -13.79
CA ARG A 480 -41.36 37.13 -12.61
C ARG A 480 -41.29 36.26 -11.33
N THR A 481 -41.15 36.74 -10.08
CA THR A 481 -41.62 37.95 -9.35
C THR A 481 -40.82 38.13 -8.04
N GLY A 482 -40.80 39.34 -7.44
CA GLY A 482 -40.55 39.54 -5.99
C GLY A 482 -39.53 40.62 -5.63
N ARG A 483 -40.00 41.70 -5.00
CA ARG A 483 -39.30 42.94 -4.57
C ARG A 483 -38.27 42.65 -3.46
N THR A 484 -37.13 43.35 -3.31
CA THR A 484 -36.99 44.73 -2.78
C THR A 484 -35.49 45.12 -2.73
N HIS A 485 -35.25 46.42 -2.52
CA HIS A 485 -34.06 47.25 -2.72
C HIS A 485 -32.69 46.84 -2.13
N GLY A 486 -31.63 47.30 -2.80
CA GLY A 486 -30.29 47.45 -2.24
C GLY A 486 -29.24 47.81 -3.31
N THR A 487 -29.13 49.09 -3.67
CA THR A 487 -28.19 49.63 -4.65
C THR A 487 -26.72 49.54 -4.20
N CYS A 488 -25.83 48.99 -5.03
CA CYS A 488 -24.39 49.17 -4.91
C CYS A 488 -23.80 49.53 -6.29
N ARG A 489 -23.22 50.74 -6.42
CA ARG A 489 -22.51 51.20 -7.62
C ARG A 489 -21.01 50.95 -7.44
N CYS A 490 -20.43 50.19 -8.37
CA CYS A 490 -19.00 50.13 -8.60
C CYS A 490 -18.51 51.41 -9.31
N ARG A 491 -17.34 51.92 -8.92
CA ARG A 491 -16.42 52.58 -9.86
C ARG A 491 -14.99 52.11 -9.62
N THR A 492 -14.40 51.73 -10.73
CA THR A 492 -13.03 51.35 -11.04
C THR A 492 -12.09 52.56 -11.01
N GLN A 493 -10.81 52.35 -10.67
CA GLN A 493 -9.61 52.74 -11.45
C GLN A 493 -8.32 52.60 -10.62
N SER A 494 -7.37 51.82 -11.14
CA SER A 494 -5.92 51.87 -10.84
C SER A 494 -5.25 53.00 -11.65
N PRO A 495 -3.90 53.19 -11.64
CA PRO A 495 -2.90 53.21 -10.56
C PRO A 495 -2.01 54.49 -10.57
N ALA A 496 -1.24 54.72 -9.48
CA ALA A 496 0.12 55.30 -9.29
C ALA A 496 0.65 56.44 -10.21
N PRO A 497 1.48 57.42 -9.75
CA PRO A 497 2.81 57.15 -9.16
C PRO A 497 3.39 58.16 -8.11
N ASP A 498 4.54 57.74 -7.56
CA ASP A 498 5.54 58.39 -6.68
C ASP A 498 6.03 59.81 -7.09
N PRO A 499 6.64 60.62 -6.18
CA PRO A 499 8.12 60.71 -6.18
C PRO A 499 8.86 61.06 -4.86
N LYS A 500 10.04 60.42 -4.70
CA LYS A 500 11.42 60.91 -4.38
C LYS A 500 11.79 61.77 -3.14
N GLY A 501 12.87 61.29 -2.46
CA GLY A 501 14.05 62.05 -1.96
C GLY A 501 14.05 62.44 -0.46
N THR A 502 15.12 62.40 0.35
CA THR A 502 16.60 62.33 0.15
C THR A 502 17.32 62.23 1.54
N GLU A 503 18.44 61.48 1.61
CA GLU A 503 19.74 61.71 2.34
C GLU A 503 19.82 61.96 3.88
N ARG A 504 20.88 61.68 4.69
CA ARG A 504 22.18 60.93 4.68
C ARG A 504 22.86 61.06 6.10
N ARG A 505 23.81 60.14 6.40
CA ARG A 505 25.07 60.20 7.26
C ARG A 505 25.05 59.85 8.78
N GLY A 506 25.95 58.92 9.18
CA GLY A 506 26.43 58.57 10.55
C GLY A 506 27.68 59.38 10.99
N PRO A 507 28.71 58.92 11.78
CA PRO A 507 29.03 57.55 12.31
C PRO A 507 29.72 57.44 13.75
N GLY A 508 30.07 56.21 14.20
CA GLY A 508 31.15 55.85 15.19
C GLY A 508 30.74 55.62 16.66
N SER A 509 31.25 54.70 17.52
CA SER A 509 32.45 53.82 17.52
C SER A 509 32.46 52.77 18.69
N ARG A 510 33.13 51.61 18.45
CA ARG A 510 33.94 50.68 19.33
C ARG A 510 33.45 50.02 20.66
N ARG A 511 33.26 48.67 20.61
CA ARG A 511 33.73 47.47 21.43
C ARG A 511 34.23 47.60 22.91
N PRO A 512 34.42 46.49 23.69
CA PRO A 512 33.69 45.20 23.83
C PRO A 512 33.49 44.73 25.32
N PHE A 513 32.53 43.85 25.64
CA PHE A 513 32.57 43.07 26.90
C PHE A 513 31.90 41.69 26.79
N ARG A 514 32.39 40.76 27.63
CA ARG A 514 32.19 39.29 27.70
C ARG A 514 30.75 38.86 28.02
N GLY A 515 30.32 37.68 27.52
CA GLY A 515 29.03 37.01 27.85
C GLY A 515 29.01 36.32 29.23
N PRO A 516 28.11 35.34 29.53
CA PRO A 516 27.06 34.73 28.71
C PRO A 516 25.66 34.64 29.41
N ALA A 517 24.56 34.53 28.65
CA ALA A 517 23.30 33.90 29.11
C ALA A 517 22.35 33.62 27.93
N GLY A 518 21.47 32.63 28.13
CA GLY A 518 20.67 31.92 27.14
C GLY A 518 19.67 32.74 26.30
N GLY A 519 19.15 32.09 25.26
CA GLY A 519 18.09 32.64 24.42
C GLY A 519 17.95 31.89 23.10
N THR A 520 16.96 31.00 23.05
CA THR A 520 16.41 30.31 21.87
C THR A 520 16.01 31.30 20.76
N PRO A 521 16.08 30.93 19.47
CA PRO A 521 15.28 31.60 18.46
C PRO A 521 14.29 30.65 17.75
N CYS A 522 13.02 31.06 17.77
CA CYS A 522 12.01 30.65 16.78
C CYS A 522 12.45 31.04 15.36
N PRO A 523 12.01 30.27 14.35
CA PRO A 523 11.23 30.85 13.26
C PRO A 523 10.03 29.94 12.96
N GLY A 524 8.91 30.35 12.38
CA GLY A 524 8.51 31.52 11.62
C GLY A 524 7.28 31.02 10.85
N LYS A 525 6.10 31.55 11.18
CA LYS A 525 4.81 31.10 10.65
C LYS A 525 4.73 31.39 9.15
N GLY A 526 4.63 30.34 8.33
CA GLY A 526 4.24 30.38 6.93
C GLY A 526 3.06 29.44 6.69
N GLY A 527 1.84 29.90 6.95
CA GLY A 527 0.62 29.15 6.69
C GLY A 527 0.28 29.17 5.20
N VAL A 528 0.40 28.03 4.53
CA VAL A 528 -0.11 27.82 3.17
C VAL A 528 -1.50 27.21 3.27
N HIS A 529 -2.52 27.98 2.92
CA HIS A 529 -3.90 27.50 2.78
C HIS A 529 -4.04 26.61 1.53
N LEU A 530 -4.07 25.28 1.72
CA LEU A 530 -4.51 24.32 0.71
C LEU A 530 -6.05 24.27 0.69
N ARG A 531 -6.67 24.96 -0.28
CA ARG A 531 -8.09 24.75 -0.61
C ARG A 531 -8.25 23.38 -1.26
N ARG A 532 -8.94 22.47 -0.57
CA ARG A 532 -9.32 21.14 -1.08
C ARG A 532 -10.57 21.26 -1.97
N SER A 533 -10.48 20.79 -3.21
CA SER A 533 -11.64 20.46 -4.05
C SER A 533 -11.86 18.94 -4.03
N PRO A 534 -13.12 18.46 -4.03
CA PRO A 534 -13.41 17.04 -4.08
C PRO A 534 -13.14 16.51 -5.49
N ALA A 535 -12.06 15.76 -5.66
CA ALA A 535 -11.79 15.02 -6.88
C ALA A 535 -12.70 13.79 -6.91
N GLN A 536 -13.72 13.81 -7.78
CA GLN A 536 -14.46 12.62 -8.17
C GLN A 536 -13.47 11.61 -8.78
N ARG A 537 -13.41 10.40 -8.21
CA ARG A 537 -12.64 9.28 -8.73
C ARG A 537 -13.08 8.99 -10.17
N ARG A 538 -12.28 9.37 -11.16
CA ARG A 538 -12.27 8.69 -12.45
C ARG A 538 -11.25 7.57 -12.35
N LEU A 539 -11.74 6.34 -12.41
CA LEU A 539 -10.93 5.13 -12.48
C LEU A 539 -9.97 5.23 -13.69
N PRO A 540 -8.66 4.94 -13.52
CA PRO A 540 -7.77 4.81 -14.67
C PRO A 540 -8.18 3.58 -15.48
N ARG A 541 -8.50 3.79 -16.75
CA ARG A 541 -8.66 2.69 -17.73
C ARG A 541 -7.28 2.11 -18.03
N PRO A 542 -7.03 0.81 -17.81
CA PRO A 542 -5.84 0.18 -18.38
C PRO A 542 -6.02 0.11 -19.90
N VAL A 543 -5.12 0.78 -20.63
CA VAL A 543 -5.01 0.64 -22.07
C VAL A 543 -4.30 -0.68 -22.33
N VAL A 544 -5.07 -1.73 -22.57
CA VAL A 544 -4.56 -3.01 -23.08
C VAL A 544 -4.27 -2.80 -24.56
N ALA A 545 -2.99 -2.92 -24.95
CA ALA A 545 -2.53 -2.94 -26.34
C ALA A 545 -1.81 -4.26 -26.64
#